data_AF-A0A3B0Z1I0-F1
#
_entry.id   AF-A0A3B0Z1I0-F1
#
_cell.length_a   1.000
_cell.length_b   1.000
_cell.length_c   1.000
_cell.angle_alpha   90.00
_cell.angle_beta   90.00
_cell.angle_gamma   90.00
#
_symmetry.space_group_name_H-M   'P 1'
#
loop_
_entity.id
_entity.type
_entity.pdbx_description
1 polymer ?
#
loop_
_entity_poly.entity_id
_entity_poly.type
_entity_poly.pdbx_seq_one_letter_code
_entity_poly.pdbx_strand_id
1 'polypeptide(L)'
;MNELTERAQYLLKALTERYIREGQPVGSRTLARDAGMQLSPATIRNVIADLEDLGLVSSPHTSAGRIPTVQGYRLFVDTLLTVKPLEHSLVDSLKQSLGSDIQTAGLAETASTLLSDVTQLAGVVTLPKREHASLQRVEFLPLSDKKVLAVLVIDEKEVQNSI
;
A
#
# COMPACT_ATOMS: atom_id res chain seq x y z
N MET A 1 11.33 13.72 21.18
CA MET A 1 10.86 12.31 21.12
C MET A 1 11.99 11.46 21.66
N ASN A 2 11.75 10.63 22.67
CA ASN A 2 12.81 9.78 23.22
C ASN A 2 13.28 8.84 22.10
N GLU A 3 14.53 8.98 21.67
CA GLU A 3 15.11 8.08 20.66
C GLU A 3 15.15 6.67 21.25
N LEU A 4 14.48 5.73 20.58
CA LEU A 4 14.59 4.32 20.90
C LEU A 4 16.04 3.90 20.69
N THR A 5 16.58 3.17 21.66
CA THR A 5 17.90 2.55 21.50
C THR A 5 17.91 1.62 20.28
N GLU A 6 19.06 1.46 19.62
CA GLU A 6 19.21 0.55 18.48
C GLU A 6 18.71 -0.87 18.80
N ARG A 7 18.88 -1.31 20.05
CA ARG A 7 18.40 -2.61 20.54
C ARG A 7 16.86 -2.67 20.56
N ALA A 8 16.21 -1.63 21.06
CA ALA A 8 14.75 -1.54 21.10
C ALA A 8 14.17 -1.48 19.68
N GLN A 9 14.79 -0.69 18.79
CA GLN A 9 14.43 -0.64 17.37
C GLN A 9 14.55 -2.01 16.71
N TYR A 10 15.67 -2.70 16.93
CA TYR A 10 15.88 -4.04 16.38
C TYR A 10 14.86 -5.05 16.90
N LEU A 11 14.60 -5.08 18.21
CA LEU A 11 13.61 -6.00 18.80
C LEU A 11 12.20 -5.71 18.31
N LEU A 12 11.83 -4.43 18.17
CA LEU A 12 10.55 -4.03 17.58
C LEU A 12 10.45 -4.48 16.12
N LYS A 13 11.52 -4.32 15.34
CA LYS A 13 11.61 -4.80 13.95
C LYS A 13 11.39 -6.31 13.86
N ALA A 14 12.18 -7.08 14.60
CA ALA A 14 12.10 -8.54 14.59
C ALA A 14 10.72 -9.05 15.05
N LEU A 15 10.14 -8.43 16.08
CA LEU A 15 8.79 -8.75 16.54
C LEU A 15 7.75 -8.49 15.46
N THR A 16 7.81 -7.32 14.82
CA THR A 16 6.84 -6.90 13.82
C THR A 16 6.92 -7.75 12.56
N GLU A 17 8.12 -7.99 12.04
CA GLU A 17 8.33 -8.87 10.87
C GLU A 17 7.82 -10.29 11.10
N ARG A 18 8.06 -10.83 12.30
CA ARG A 18 7.61 -12.17 12.67
C ARG A 18 6.09 -12.22 12.84
N TYR A 19 5.50 -11.20 13.45
CA TYR A 19 4.04 -11.12 13.58
C TYR A 19 3.36 -10.97 12.21
N ILE A 20 3.90 -10.17 11.29
CA ILE A 20 3.40 -10.07 9.90
C ILE A 20 3.43 -11.44 9.20
N ARG A 21 4.48 -12.23 9.45
CA ARG A 21 4.67 -13.53 8.80
C ARG A 21 3.78 -14.64 9.38
N GLU A 22 3.64 -14.70 10.71
CA GLU A 22 3.01 -15.82 11.41
C GLU A 22 1.60 -15.51 11.92
N GLY A 23 1.26 -14.23 12.11
CA GLY A 23 0.01 -13.79 12.72
C GLY A 23 -0.16 -14.18 14.19
N GLN A 24 0.92 -14.63 14.87
CA GLN A 24 0.88 -15.12 16.24
C GLN A 24 1.64 -14.20 17.21
N PRO A 25 1.14 -13.99 18.44
CA PRO A 25 1.85 -13.22 19.47
C PRO A 25 3.27 -13.72 19.72
N VAL A 26 4.24 -12.81 19.73
CA VAL A 26 5.67 -13.16 19.74
C VAL A 26 6.24 -13.13 21.15
N GLY A 27 6.78 -14.27 21.61
CA GLY A 27 7.40 -14.38 22.93
C GLY A 27 8.87 -13.95 22.95
N SER A 28 9.35 -13.49 24.10
CA SER A 28 10.75 -13.07 24.31
C SER A 28 11.77 -14.18 24.05
N ARG A 29 11.44 -15.43 24.37
CA ARG A 29 12.28 -16.61 24.04
C ARG A 29 12.43 -16.81 22.54
N THR A 30 11.38 -16.53 21.78
CA THR A 30 11.39 -16.69 20.34
C THR A 30 12.20 -15.60 19.68
N LEU A 31 12.02 -14.35 20.13
CA LEU A 31 12.88 -13.23 19.72
C LEU A 31 14.35 -13.47 20.04
N ALA A 32 14.66 -14.07 21.19
CA ALA A 32 16.05 -14.38 21.56
C ALA A 32 16.74 -15.34 20.57
N ARG A 33 15.99 -16.26 19.95
CA ARG A 33 16.54 -17.21 18.96
C ARG A 33 16.74 -16.55 17.60
N ASP A 34 15.78 -15.74 17.18
CA ASP A 34 15.75 -15.16 15.84
C ASP A 34 16.62 -13.89 15.74
N ALA A 35 16.79 -13.15 16.84
CA ALA A 35 17.47 -11.86 16.86
C ALA A 35 18.99 -11.93 16.60
N GLY A 36 19.61 -13.12 16.61
CA GLY A 36 21.08 -13.25 16.48
C GLY A 36 21.89 -12.43 17.51
N MET A 37 21.21 -11.84 18.48
CA MET A 37 21.77 -10.90 19.43
C MET A 37 22.30 -11.67 20.63
N GLN A 38 23.51 -11.31 21.07
CA GLN A 38 24.08 -11.79 22.32
C GLN A 38 23.40 -11.13 23.55
N LEU A 39 22.07 -11.18 23.60
CA LEU A 39 21.28 -10.63 24.69
C LEU A 39 20.73 -11.75 25.57
N SER A 40 20.79 -11.54 26.87
CA SER A 40 20.17 -12.47 27.82
C SER A 40 18.63 -12.42 27.69
N PRO A 41 17.92 -13.52 27.99
CA PRO A 41 16.46 -13.51 28.05
C PRO A 41 15.87 -12.47 29.01
N ALA A 42 16.60 -12.09 30.07
CA ALA A 42 16.18 -11.05 31.00
C ALA A 42 16.23 -9.66 30.33
N THR A 43 17.30 -9.36 29.60
CA THR A 43 17.46 -8.09 28.87
C THR A 43 16.36 -7.91 27.83
N ILE A 44 16.03 -8.95 27.08
CA ILE A 44 14.96 -8.90 26.07
C ILE A 44 13.60 -8.63 26.72
N ARG A 45 13.31 -9.23 27.88
CA ARG A 45 12.06 -8.95 28.61
C ARG A 45 11.96 -7.49 29.04
N ASN A 46 13.06 -6.92 29.55
CA ASN A 46 13.08 -5.52 29.96
C ASN A 46 12.84 -4.58 28.77
N VAL A 47 13.55 -4.78 27.66
CA VAL A 47 13.36 -3.94 26.47
C VAL A 47 11.94 -4.08 25.90
N ILE A 48 11.37 -5.28 25.93
CA ILE A 48 9.97 -5.48 25.52
C ILE A 48 9.00 -4.78 26.47
N ALA A 49 9.26 -4.77 27.78
CA ALA A 49 8.46 -4.01 28.74
C ALA A 49 8.55 -2.51 28.45
N ASP A 50 9.74 -1.98 28.17
CA ASP A 50 9.91 -0.57 27.77
C ASP A 50 9.14 -0.25 26.47
N LEU A 51 9.15 -1.16 25.49
CA LEU A 51 8.37 -1.01 24.25
C LEU A 51 6.85 -1.05 24.51
N GLU A 52 6.40 -1.81 25.50
CA GLU A 52 5.00 -1.88 25.93
C GLU A 52 4.58 -0.60 26.66
N ASP A 53 5.41 -0.09 27.55
CA ASP A 53 5.20 1.19 28.24
C ASP A 53 5.17 2.39 27.27
N LEU A 54 5.94 2.30 26.18
CA LEU A 54 5.90 3.26 25.07
C LEU A 54 4.67 3.09 24.15
N GLY A 55 3.83 2.09 24.38
CA GLY A 55 2.62 1.82 23.58
C GLY A 55 2.90 1.24 22.19
N LEU A 56 4.12 0.75 21.92
CA LEU A 56 4.53 0.23 20.61
C LEU A 56 4.17 -1.26 20.44
N VAL A 57 4.10 -1.99 21.55
CA VAL A 57 3.63 -3.37 21.58
C VAL A 57 2.61 -3.55 22.70
N SER A 58 1.81 -4.60 22.61
CA SER A 58 0.84 -4.96 23.65
C SER A 58 0.71 -6.46 23.78
N SER A 59 0.13 -6.92 24.89
CA SER A 59 -0.21 -8.32 25.09
C SER A 59 -1.71 -8.53 24.89
N PRO A 60 -2.13 -9.45 24.00
CA PRO A 60 -3.57 -9.75 23.84
C PRO A 60 -4.14 -10.48 25.07
N HIS A 61 -3.32 -11.23 25.80
CA HIS A 61 -3.64 -11.91 27.06
C HIS A 61 -2.40 -11.96 27.95
N THR A 62 -2.56 -12.00 29.26
CA THR A 62 -1.45 -11.92 30.25
C THR A 62 -0.28 -12.90 30.02
N SER A 63 -0.53 -14.06 29.40
CA SER A 63 0.49 -15.08 29.08
C SER A 63 0.83 -15.18 27.59
N ALA A 64 0.05 -14.55 26.70
CA ALA A 64 0.37 -14.47 25.29
C ALA A 64 1.58 -13.55 25.10
N GLY A 65 2.36 -13.75 24.05
CA GLY A 65 3.50 -12.88 23.73
C GLY A 65 3.12 -11.42 23.50
N ARG A 66 3.88 -10.74 22.66
CA ARG A 66 3.60 -9.36 22.29
C ARG A 66 3.21 -9.25 20.83
N ILE A 67 2.29 -8.34 20.56
CA ILE A 67 1.85 -7.95 19.22
C ILE A 67 2.14 -6.47 19.01
N PRO A 68 2.51 -6.05 17.79
CA PRO A 68 2.70 -4.64 17.48
C PRO A 68 1.35 -3.90 17.57
N THR A 69 1.35 -2.71 18.17
CA THR A 69 0.20 -1.81 18.13
C THR A 69 0.17 -1.05 16.81
N VAL A 70 -0.88 -0.26 16.56
CA VAL A 70 -0.93 0.68 15.42
C VAL A 70 0.28 1.62 15.43
N GLN A 71 0.69 2.11 16.60
CA GLN A 71 1.86 2.98 16.75
C GLN A 71 3.16 2.21 16.49
N GLY A 72 3.27 0.97 16.96
CA GLY A 72 4.40 0.09 16.66
C GLY A 72 4.56 -0.15 15.16
N TYR A 73 3.46 -0.45 14.47
CA TYR A 73 3.46 -0.59 13.01
C TYR A 73 3.85 0.70 12.29
N ARG A 74 3.33 1.86 12.73
CA ARG A 74 3.66 3.15 12.13
C ARG A 74 5.17 3.41 12.22
N LEU A 75 5.74 3.26 13.42
CA LEU A 75 7.18 3.43 13.61
C LEU A 75 7.99 2.43 12.79
N PHE A 76 7.57 1.16 12.75
CA PHE A 76 8.22 0.15 11.93
C PHE A 76 8.26 0.53 10.44
N VAL A 77 7.13 0.96 9.87
CA VAL A 77 7.05 1.39 8.46
C VAL A 77 7.89 2.63 8.20
N ASP A 78 7.83 3.61 9.11
CA ASP A 78 8.46 4.92 8.89
C ASP A 78 9.99 4.87 9.04
N THR A 79 10.55 4.00 9.89
CA THR A 79 11.98 4.05 10.24
C THR A 79 12.73 2.72 10.18
N LEU A 80 12.07 1.56 10.27
CA LEU A 80 12.74 0.25 10.46
C LEU A 80 12.61 -0.68 9.25
N LEU A 81 11.62 -0.44 8.40
CA LEU A 81 11.33 -1.25 7.23
C LEU A 81 12.48 -1.15 6.22
N THR A 82 13.11 -2.30 5.95
CA THR A 82 14.09 -2.41 4.87
C THR A 82 13.38 -2.98 3.65
N VAL A 83 13.03 -2.09 2.71
CA VAL A 83 12.34 -2.49 1.48
C VAL A 83 13.34 -3.16 0.54
N LYS A 84 13.12 -4.43 0.20
CA LYS A 84 13.84 -5.05 -0.91
C LYS A 84 13.30 -4.43 -2.20
N PRO A 85 14.15 -3.86 -3.07
CA PRO A 85 13.70 -3.36 -4.36
C PRO A 85 13.09 -4.51 -5.19
N LEU A 86 12.05 -4.20 -5.95
CA LEU A 86 11.43 -5.15 -6.88
C LEU A 86 12.43 -5.50 -8.00
N GLU A 87 12.39 -6.74 -8.47
CA GLU A 87 13.17 -7.18 -9.63
C GLU A 87 12.78 -6.36 -10.86
N HIS A 88 13.76 -5.90 -11.64
CA HIS A 88 13.51 -5.06 -12.83
C HIS A 88 12.53 -5.69 -13.81
N SER A 89 12.63 -7.01 -14.03
CA SER A 89 11.74 -7.77 -14.92
C SER A 89 10.27 -7.72 -14.49
N LEU A 90 10.00 -7.73 -13.17
CA LEU A 90 8.65 -7.60 -12.63
C LEU A 90 8.12 -6.18 -12.88
N VAL A 91 8.95 -5.16 -12.65
CA VAL A 91 8.58 -3.77 -12.91
C VAL A 91 8.25 -3.54 -14.38
N ASP A 92 9.05 -4.08 -15.29
CA ASP A 92 8.83 -3.93 -16.73
C ASP A 92 7.56 -4.67 -17.19
N SER A 93 7.30 -5.86 -16.63
CA SER A 93 6.07 -6.61 -16.88
C SER A 93 4.83 -5.83 -16.41
N LEU A 94 4.87 -5.24 -15.20
CA LEU A 94 3.79 -4.40 -14.68
C LEU A 94 3.54 -3.17 -15.57
N LYS A 95 4.61 -2.50 -16.03
CA LYS A 95 4.50 -1.36 -16.96
C LYS A 95 3.87 -1.76 -18.29
N GLN A 96 4.22 -2.94 -18.82
CA GLN A 96 3.65 -3.44 -20.06
C GLN A 96 2.16 -3.76 -19.90
N SER A 97 1.77 -4.38 -18.79
CA SER A 97 0.37 -4.66 -18.46
C SER A 97 -0.47 -3.38 -18.28
N LEU A 98 0.15 -2.30 -17.81
CA LEU A 98 -0.46 -0.97 -17.71
C LEU A 98 -0.48 -0.17 -19.03
N GLY A 99 -0.06 -0.77 -20.15
CA GLY A 99 0.26 -0.13 -21.42
C GLY A 99 -0.77 0.82 -22.07
N SER A 100 -0.27 1.55 -23.06
CA SER A 100 -0.58 2.93 -23.49
C SER A 100 -1.87 3.23 -24.26
N ASP A 101 -2.69 2.22 -24.57
CA ASP A 101 -3.84 2.34 -25.47
C ASP A 101 -5.20 2.18 -24.77
N ILE A 102 -5.17 2.09 -23.44
CA ILE A 102 -6.37 1.89 -22.64
C ILE A 102 -7.02 3.26 -22.39
N GLN A 103 -8.25 3.43 -22.89
CA GLN A 103 -9.10 4.57 -22.52
C GLN A 103 -9.09 4.74 -20.99
N THR A 104 -9.08 5.99 -20.50
CA THR A 104 -8.84 6.32 -19.08
C THR A 104 -9.66 5.47 -18.09
N ALA A 105 -10.88 5.04 -18.48
CA ALA A 105 -11.74 4.17 -17.69
C ALA A 105 -11.18 2.74 -17.50
N GLY A 106 -10.66 2.09 -18.55
CA GLY A 106 -10.12 0.74 -18.45
C GLY A 106 -8.79 0.66 -17.69
N LEU A 107 -8.04 1.77 -17.63
CA LEU A 107 -6.74 1.82 -16.96
C LEU A 107 -6.88 1.61 -15.44
N ALA A 108 -7.92 2.19 -14.83
CA ALA A 108 -8.17 2.04 -13.40
C ALA A 108 -8.51 0.60 -13.02
N GLU A 109 -9.32 -0.07 -13.84
CA GLU A 109 -9.68 -1.49 -13.65
C GLU A 109 -8.43 -2.37 -13.76
N THR A 110 -7.64 -2.22 -14.82
CA THR A 110 -6.39 -2.97 -14.99
C THR A 110 -5.43 -2.75 -13.83
N ALA A 111 -5.23 -1.51 -13.40
CA ALA A 111 -4.35 -1.19 -12.27
C ALA A 111 -4.86 -1.78 -10.95
N SER A 112 -6.17 -1.75 -10.71
CA SER A 112 -6.79 -2.32 -9.50
C SER A 112 -6.64 -3.83 -9.45
N THR A 113 -6.82 -4.51 -10.59
CA THR A 113 -6.62 -5.95 -10.72
C THR A 113 -5.16 -6.32 -10.50
N LEU A 114 -4.22 -5.63 -11.16
CA LEU A 114 -2.78 -5.86 -10.97
C LEU A 114 -2.32 -5.67 -9.53
N LEU A 115 -2.79 -4.61 -8.85
CA LEU A 115 -2.49 -4.40 -7.43
C LEU A 115 -3.01 -5.55 -6.57
N SER A 116 -4.21 -6.03 -6.86
CA SER A 116 -4.81 -7.14 -6.13
C SER A 116 -4.04 -8.44 -6.34
N ASP A 117 -3.67 -8.74 -7.58
CA ASP A 117 -2.91 -9.94 -7.95
C ASP A 117 -1.52 -9.97 -7.31
N VAL A 118 -0.81 -8.84 -7.32
CA VAL A 118 0.55 -8.74 -6.77
C VAL A 118 0.54 -8.80 -5.24
N THR A 119 -0.42 -8.14 -4.60
CA THR A 119 -0.45 -8.03 -3.13
C THR A 119 -1.25 -9.12 -2.46
N GLN A 120 -2.10 -9.84 -3.21
CA GLN A 120 -3.13 -10.75 -2.68
C GLN A 120 -4.08 -10.05 -1.69
N LEU A 121 -4.31 -8.75 -1.89
CA LEU A 121 -5.18 -7.90 -1.08
C LEU A 121 -6.17 -7.15 -1.98
N ALA A 122 -7.16 -6.48 -1.40
CA ALA A 122 -8.03 -5.60 -2.16
C ALA A 122 -7.24 -4.40 -2.71
N GLY A 123 -7.15 -4.29 -4.03
CA GLY A 123 -6.66 -3.09 -4.73
C GLY A 123 -7.77 -2.07 -4.89
N VAL A 124 -7.46 -0.80 -4.60
CA VAL A 124 -8.36 0.33 -4.89
C VAL A 124 -7.57 1.37 -5.68
N VAL A 125 -8.11 1.76 -6.82
CA VAL A 125 -7.53 2.80 -7.69
C VAL A 125 -8.58 3.87 -7.95
N THR A 126 -8.19 5.12 -7.77
CA THR A 126 -9.04 6.27 -8.07
C THR A 126 -8.44 7.08 -9.20
N LEU A 127 -9.26 7.44 -10.18
CA LEU A 127 -8.87 8.44 -11.17
C LEU A 127 -9.10 9.84 -10.60
N PRO A 128 -8.21 10.80 -10.88
CA PRO A 128 -8.47 12.19 -10.52
C PRO A 128 -9.78 12.65 -11.15
N LYS A 129 -10.62 13.36 -10.38
CA LYS A 129 -11.84 13.97 -10.90
C LYS A 129 -11.46 15.02 -11.94
N ARG A 130 -12.04 14.95 -13.13
CA ARG A 130 -11.96 16.05 -14.11
C ARG A 130 -12.78 17.20 -13.56
N GLU A 131 -12.12 18.27 -13.08
CA GLU A 131 -12.81 19.41 -12.47
C GLU A 131 -13.60 20.24 -13.48
N HIS A 132 -13.19 20.24 -14.75
CA HIS A 132 -13.87 20.96 -15.82
C HIS A 132 -13.78 20.19 -17.13
N ALA A 133 -14.93 19.71 -17.63
CA ALA A 133 -15.08 19.36 -19.04
C ALA A 133 -15.63 20.61 -19.74
N SER A 134 -14.81 21.24 -20.59
CA SER A 134 -15.22 22.42 -21.34
C SER A 134 -15.75 21.98 -22.71
N LEU A 135 -17.03 22.25 -22.96
CA LEU A 135 -17.58 22.09 -24.29
C LEU A 135 -17.02 23.20 -25.17
N GLN A 136 -16.07 22.86 -26.04
CA GLN A 136 -15.41 23.84 -26.89
C GLN A 136 -16.22 24.14 -28.14
N ARG A 137 -16.85 23.12 -28.72
CA ARG A 137 -17.56 23.25 -29.98
C ARG A 137 -18.70 22.25 -30.11
N VAL A 138 -19.78 22.70 -30.74
CA VAL A 138 -20.88 21.86 -31.21
C VAL A 138 -21.07 22.14 -32.70
N GLU A 139 -21.03 21.09 -33.51
CA GLU A 139 -21.32 21.18 -34.95
C GLU A 139 -22.53 20.31 -35.29
N PHE A 140 -23.39 20.83 -36.18
CA PHE A 140 -24.54 20.11 -36.70
C PHE A 140 -24.34 19.88 -38.20
N LEU A 141 -24.30 18.62 -38.60
CA LEU A 141 -24.17 18.21 -39.99
C LEU A 141 -25.48 17.53 -40.44
N PRO A 142 -26.20 18.08 -41.42
CA PRO A 142 -27.41 17.46 -41.92
C PRO A 142 -27.08 16.10 -42.57
N LEU A 143 -27.82 15.05 -42.20
CA LEU A 143 -27.69 13.71 -42.78
C LEU A 143 -28.85 13.38 -43.74
N SER A 144 -30.07 13.82 -43.41
CA SER A 144 -31.26 13.73 -44.26
C SER A 144 -32.35 14.67 -43.76
N ASP A 145 -33.50 14.74 -44.44
CA ASP A 145 -34.64 15.60 -44.07
C ASP A 145 -35.12 15.45 -42.61
N LYS A 146 -34.80 14.33 -41.96
CA LYS A 146 -35.20 14.03 -40.57
C LYS A 146 -34.05 13.60 -39.67
N LYS A 147 -32.79 13.77 -40.09
CA LYS A 147 -31.60 13.34 -39.31
C LYS A 147 -30.49 14.38 -39.36
N VAL A 148 -29.85 14.61 -38.22
CA VAL A 148 -28.73 15.53 -38.07
C VAL A 148 -27.68 14.85 -37.20
N LEU A 149 -26.43 14.85 -37.65
CA LEU A 149 -25.30 14.46 -36.83
C LEU A 149 -24.89 15.64 -35.95
N ALA A 150 -24.94 15.47 -34.64
CA ALA A 150 -24.33 16.36 -33.67
C ALA A 150 -22.92 15.87 -33.34
N VAL A 151 -21.93 16.73 -33.58
CA VAL A 151 -20.53 16.51 -33.19
C VAL A 151 -20.23 17.43 -32.01
N LEU A 152 -19.91 16.84 -30.86
CA LEU A 152 -19.52 17.56 -29.65
C LEU A 152 -18.02 17.41 -29.45
N VAL A 153 -17.32 18.53 -29.34
CA VAL A 153 -15.89 18.59 -29.00
C VAL A 153 -15.76 19.03 -27.55
N ILE A 154 -15.34 18.09 -26.70
CA ILE A 154 -15.18 18.27 -25.26
C ILE A 154 -13.69 18.16 -24.95
N ASP A 155 -13.10 19.27 -24.51
CA ASP A 155 -11.65 19.42 -24.33
C ASP A 155 -10.82 19.08 -25.61
N GLU A 156 -9.48 19.22 -25.58
CA GLU A 156 -8.64 19.05 -26.78
C GLU A 156 -8.54 17.60 -27.31
N LYS A 157 -9.17 16.62 -26.65
CA LYS A 157 -8.92 15.19 -26.91
C LYS A 157 -10.16 14.31 -27.02
N GLU A 158 -11.38 14.85 -26.86
CA GLU A 158 -12.60 14.03 -26.86
C GLU A 158 -13.63 14.56 -27.88
N VAL A 159 -13.96 13.72 -28.87
CA VAL A 159 -14.99 14.01 -29.88
C VAL A 159 -16.10 12.97 -29.74
N GLN A 160 -17.34 13.43 -29.53
CA GLN A 160 -18.52 12.58 -29.45
C GLN A 160 -19.46 12.83 -30.64
N ASN A 161 -19.95 11.75 -31.24
CA ASN A 161 -20.86 11.77 -32.38
C ASN A 161 -22.21 11.18 -31.97
N SER A 162 -23.31 11.91 -32.22
CA SER A 162 -24.68 11.46 -31.97
C SER A 162 -25.57 11.76 -33.17
N ILE A 163 -26.38 10.79 -33.62
CA ILE A 163 -27.21 10.83 -34.84
C ILE A 163 -28.69 10.93 -34.48
#